data_AF-A0A1J4PZJ7-F1
#
_entry.id   AF-A0A1J4PZJ7-F1
#
_cell.length_a   1.000
_cell.length_b   1.000
_cell.length_c   1.000
_cell.angle_alpha   90.00
_cell.angle_beta   90.00
_cell.angle_gamma   90.00
#
_symmetry.space_group_name_H-M   'P 1'
#
loop_
_entity.id
_entity.type
_entity.pdbx_description
1 polymer ?
#
loop_
_entity_poly.entity_id
_entity_poly.type
_entity_poly.pdbx_seq_one_letter_code
_entity_poly.pdbx_strand_id
1 'polypeptide(L)'
;MHRLAAEVAWASVANTRAGLPPPRVVVVGHAEGTRGGLPHFGESLRRGQARADGVAEVFRPALAVHLARLQADGRSVTRLADIEVTTRSEGNAPPGGAPTDPDGDPAAGRRRAFVVVELPRPGGGDAQ
;
A
#
# COMPACT_ATOMS: atom_id res chain seq x y z
N MET A 1 -3.30 7.94 -6.86
CA MET A 1 -2.59 8.03 -5.57
C MET A 1 -3.30 8.91 -4.54
N HIS A 2 -3.68 10.16 -4.84
CA HIS A 2 -4.35 11.06 -3.88
C HIS A 2 -5.62 10.51 -3.23
N ARG A 3 -6.52 9.90 -4.00
CA ARG A 3 -7.76 9.31 -3.45
C ARG A 3 -7.48 8.27 -2.37
N LEU A 4 -6.64 7.28 -2.67
CA LEU A 4 -6.26 6.25 -1.70
C LEU A 4 -5.54 6.84 -0.48
N ALA A 5 -4.66 7.82 -0.70
CA ALA A 5 -4.00 8.52 0.41
C ALA A 5 -5.00 9.27 1.30
N ALA A 6 -6.06 9.86 0.73
CA ALA A 6 -7.14 10.48 1.48
C ALA A 6 -7.97 9.47 2.26
N GLU A 7 -8.30 8.31 1.67
CA GLU A 7 -9.01 7.21 2.33
C GLU A 7 -8.22 6.67 3.52
N VAL A 8 -6.92 6.43 3.36
CA VAL A 8 -6.03 6.02 4.45
C VAL A 8 -5.93 7.11 5.52
N ALA A 9 -5.75 8.39 5.13
CA ALA A 9 -5.71 9.49 6.09
C ALA A 9 -6.97 9.57 6.95
N TRP A 10 -8.14 9.42 6.32
CA TRP A 10 -9.42 9.41 7.00
C TRP A 10 -9.53 8.23 7.96
N ALA A 11 -9.21 7.01 7.50
CA ALA A 11 -9.24 5.81 8.33
C ALA A 11 -8.29 5.90 9.52
N SER A 12 -7.08 6.43 9.33
CA SER A 12 -6.11 6.61 10.41
C SER A 12 -6.63 7.56 11.49
N VAL A 13 -7.16 8.73 11.10
CA VAL A 13 -7.72 9.70 12.06
C VAL A 13 -8.95 9.12 12.77
N ALA A 14 -9.84 8.44 12.04
CA ALA A 14 -11.02 7.80 12.62
C ALA A 14 -10.63 6.71 13.64
N ASN A 15 -9.69 5.84 13.29
CA ASN A 15 -9.19 4.79 14.16
C ASN A 15 -8.55 5.37 15.42
N THR A 16 -7.64 6.34 15.28
CA THR A 16 -6.96 6.94 16.44
C THR A 16 -7.95 7.64 17.37
N ARG A 17 -8.98 8.30 16.83
CA ARG A 17 -10.07 8.88 17.65
C ARG A 17 -10.90 7.82 18.36
N ALA A 18 -11.04 6.63 17.78
CA ALA A 18 -11.70 5.48 18.38
C ALA A 18 -10.79 4.66 19.32
N GLY A 19 -9.54 5.07 19.56
CA GLY A 19 -8.57 4.31 20.36
C GLY A 19 -8.01 3.06 19.66
N LEU A 20 -8.22 2.93 18.35
CA LEU A 20 -7.68 1.87 17.51
C LEU A 20 -6.37 2.31 16.85
N PRO A 21 -5.45 1.37 16.54
CA PRO A 21 -4.23 1.72 15.84
C PRO A 21 -4.52 2.21 14.40
N PRO A 22 -3.64 3.00 13.79
CA PRO A 22 -3.76 3.36 12.38
C PRO A 22 -3.67 2.12 11.48
N PRO A 23 -4.25 2.16 10.26
CA PRO A 23 -4.04 1.12 9.25
C PRO A 23 -2.56 0.95 8.88
N ARG A 24 -2.20 -0.27 8.48
CA ARG A 24 -0.89 -0.57 7.88
C ARG A 24 -1.04 -0.59 6.36
N VAL A 25 -0.08 -0.02 5.66
CA VAL A 25 -0.07 0.05 4.19
C VAL A 25 1.14 -0.71 3.67
N VAL A 26 0.89 -1.69 2.80
CA VAL A 26 1.93 -2.46 2.12
C VAL A 26 1.82 -2.20 0.62
N VAL A 27 2.88 -1.65 0.04
CA VAL A 27 2.99 -1.50 -1.42
C VAL A 27 3.73 -2.69 -1.98
N VAL A 28 3.05 -3.46 -2.83
CA VAL A 28 3.59 -4.68 -3.45
C VAL A 28 3.89 -4.42 -4.91
N GLY A 29 5.16 -4.50 -5.29
CA GLY A 29 5.59 -4.31 -6.67
C GLY A 29 5.80 -5.63 -7.40
N HIS A 30 5.30 -5.70 -8.64
CA HIS A 30 5.53 -6.80 -9.55
C HIS A 30 6.27 -6.31 -10.80
N ALA A 31 7.16 -7.15 -11.33
CA ALA A 31 7.85 -6.87 -12.57
C ALA A 31 8.28 -8.13 -13.30
N GLU A 32 8.38 -8.01 -14.61
CA GLU A 32 9.14 -8.93 -15.45
C GLU A 32 10.57 -8.41 -15.60
N GLY A 33 11.53 -9.26 -15.25
CA GLY A 33 12.95 -9.01 -15.40
C GLY A 33 13.57 -9.97 -16.39
N THR A 34 14.44 -9.45 -17.24
CA THR A 34 15.23 -10.22 -18.19
C THR A 34 16.70 -9.87 -18.06
N ARG A 35 17.59 -10.86 -18.20
CA ARG A 35 19.05 -10.66 -18.26
C ARG A 35 19.60 -11.43 -19.45
N GLY A 36 20.25 -10.74 -20.39
CA GLY A 36 20.69 -11.35 -21.65
C GLY A 36 19.53 -11.87 -22.51
N GLY A 37 18.35 -11.24 -22.42
CA GLY A 37 17.14 -11.66 -23.16
C GLY A 37 16.35 -12.82 -22.53
N LEU A 38 16.86 -13.45 -21.47
CA LEU A 38 16.19 -14.55 -20.79
C LEU A 38 15.49 -14.09 -19.50
N PRO A 39 14.36 -14.70 -19.11
CA PRO A 39 13.70 -14.42 -17.84
C PRO A 39 14.67 -14.57 -16.65
N HIS A 40 14.67 -13.57 -15.76
CA HIS A 40 15.59 -13.54 -14.63
C HIS A 40 14.90 -13.04 -13.36
N PHE A 41 14.65 -13.97 -12.43
CA PHE A 41 13.92 -13.72 -11.19
C PHE A 41 14.51 -12.58 -10.35
N GLY A 42 15.83 -12.53 -10.18
CA GLY A 42 16.46 -11.44 -9.42
C GLY A 42 16.29 -10.05 -10.06
N GLU A 43 16.09 -9.99 -11.37
CA GLU A 43 15.84 -8.73 -12.08
C GLU A 43 14.37 -8.34 -11.93
N SER A 44 13.47 -9.32 -11.95
CA SER A 44 12.05 -9.15 -11.61
C SER A 44 11.91 -8.59 -10.19
N LEU A 45 12.62 -9.16 -9.21
CA LEU A 45 12.59 -8.68 -7.83
C LEU A 45 13.06 -7.24 -7.70
N ARG A 46 14.23 -6.89 -8.27
CA ARG A 46 14.76 -5.51 -8.24
C ARG A 46 13.80 -4.51 -8.86
N ARG A 47 13.25 -4.83 -10.04
CA ARG A 47 12.32 -3.94 -10.75
C ARG A 47 10.99 -3.81 -10.02
N GLY A 48 10.48 -4.90 -9.45
CA GLY A 48 9.28 -4.86 -8.62
C GLY A 48 9.50 -3.98 -7.40
N GLN A 49 10.66 -4.10 -6.73
CA GLN A 49 10.99 -3.29 -5.57
C GLN A 49 11.07 -1.80 -5.92
N ALA A 50 11.81 -1.45 -6.99
CA ALA A 50 11.92 -0.06 -7.45
C ALA A 50 10.55 0.57 -7.78
N ARG A 51 9.61 -0.22 -8.31
CA ARG A 51 8.23 0.24 -8.54
C ARG A 51 7.48 0.46 -7.23
N ALA A 52 7.57 -0.47 -6.28
CA ALA A 52 6.94 -0.32 -4.98
C ALA A 52 7.48 0.92 -4.24
N ASP A 53 8.79 1.15 -4.30
CA ASP A 53 9.45 2.31 -3.71
C ASP A 53 8.98 3.60 -4.37
N GLY A 54 8.94 3.68 -5.71
CA GLY A 54 8.42 4.86 -6.41
C GLY A 54 6.95 5.17 -6.09
N VAL A 55 6.12 4.14 -5.90
CA VAL A 55 4.73 4.32 -5.45
C VAL A 55 4.68 4.83 -4.01
N ALA A 56 5.51 4.32 -3.10
CA ALA A 56 5.59 4.79 -1.72
C ALA A 56 6.12 6.24 -1.62
N GLU A 57 7.08 6.62 -2.47
CA GLU A 57 7.60 7.98 -2.56
C GLU A 57 6.53 9.00 -2.92
N VAL A 58 5.57 8.64 -3.80
CA VAL A 58 4.43 9.52 -4.14
C VAL A 58 3.31 9.43 -3.11
N PHE A 59 3.10 8.26 -2.50
CA PHE A 59 2.04 8.03 -1.53
C PHE A 59 2.25 8.80 -0.22
N ARG A 60 3.46 8.75 0.36
CA ARG A 60 3.75 9.35 1.68
C ARG A 60 3.50 10.87 1.72
N PRO A 61 3.96 11.70 0.76
CA PRO A 61 3.65 13.12 0.74
C PRO A 61 2.15 13.40 0.56
N ALA A 62 1.46 12.64 -0.29
CA ALA A 62 0.01 12.79 -0.46
C ALA A 62 -0.74 12.47 0.84
N LEU A 63 -0.35 11.42 1.56
CA LEU A 63 -0.90 11.06 2.86
C LEU A 63 -0.68 12.16 3.89
N ALA A 64 0.53 12.74 3.96
CA ALA A 64 0.85 13.85 4.85
C ALA A 64 -0.07 15.07 4.61
N VAL A 65 -0.28 15.43 3.35
CA VAL A 65 -1.17 16.54 2.97
C VAL A 65 -2.60 16.28 3.43
N HIS A 66 -3.13 15.08 3.23
CA HIS A 66 -4.49 14.75 3.64
C HIS A 66 -4.66 14.66 5.17
N LEU A 67 -3.66 14.14 5.90
CA LEU A 67 -3.65 14.15 7.37
C LEU A 67 -3.65 15.58 7.95
N ALA A 68 -2.85 16.48 7.36
CA ALA A 68 -2.81 17.87 7.78
C ALA A 68 -4.16 18.56 7.55
N ARG A 69 -4.78 18.33 6.38
CA ARG A 69 -6.10 18.89 6.06
C ARG A 69 -7.21 18.41 6.99
N LEU A 70 -7.26 17.12 7.32
CA LEU A 70 -8.30 16.54 8.18
C LEU A 70 -8.20 16.98 9.65
N GLN A 71 -7.04 17.46 10.07
CA GLN A 71 -6.74 17.84 11.45
C GLN A 71 -6.47 19.33 11.61
N ALA A 72 -6.74 20.15 10.57
CA ALA A 72 -6.46 21.58 10.57
C ALA A 72 -7.23 22.35 11.65
N ASP A 73 -8.40 21.86 12.05
CA ASP A 73 -9.30 22.53 13.00
C ASP A 73 -9.06 22.14 14.47
N GLY A 74 -7.98 21.39 14.80
CA GLY A 74 -7.77 20.91 16.17
C GLY A 74 -6.40 20.30 16.45
N ARG A 75 -6.30 19.56 17.58
CA ARG A 75 -5.06 18.82 17.92
C ARG A 75 -4.86 17.68 16.93
N SER A 76 -3.63 17.57 16.42
CA SER A 76 -3.18 16.40 15.67
C SER A 76 -3.25 15.17 16.56
N VAL A 77 -4.17 14.26 16.22
CA VAL A 77 -4.34 12.96 16.89
C VAL A 77 -3.50 11.87 16.23
N THR A 78 -3.20 12.00 14.93
CA THR A 78 -2.43 11.01 14.17
C THR A 78 -1.31 11.70 13.38
N ARG A 79 -0.08 11.21 13.52
CA ARG A 79 1.08 11.66 12.72
C ARG A 79 1.39 10.66 11.61
N LEU A 80 2.04 11.14 10.55
CA LEU A 80 2.49 10.27 9.46
C LEU A 80 3.40 9.13 9.96
N ALA A 81 4.27 9.41 10.94
CA ALA A 81 5.17 8.41 11.52
C ALA A 81 4.45 7.30 12.30
N ASP A 82 3.18 7.50 12.68
CA ASP A 82 2.38 6.50 13.38
C ASP A 82 1.71 5.52 12.38
N ILE A 83 1.78 5.80 11.06
CA ILE A 83 1.23 4.97 9.99
C ILE A 83 2.38 4.21 9.32
N GLU A 84 2.35 2.89 9.43
CA GLU A 84 3.36 2.05 8.81
C GLU A 84 3.11 1.90 7.30
N VAL A 85 4.09 2.35 6.50
CA VAL A 85 4.08 2.22 5.04
C VAL A 85 5.32 1.45 4.61
N THR A 86 5.16 0.17 4.30
CA THR A 86 6.24 -0.73 3.85
C THR A 86 6.12 -1.04 2.36
N THR A 87 7.26 -1.39 1.76
CA THR A 87 7.35 -1.79 0.36
C THR A 87 7.90 -3.21 0.29
N ARG A 88 7.38 -4.01 -0.63
CA ARG A 88 7.95 -5.33 -0.94
C ARG A 88 7.77 -5.67 -2.41
N SER A 89 8.61 -6.56 -2.90
CA SER A 89 8.55 -7.08 -4.26
C SER A 89 8.14 -8.54 -4.24
N GLU A 90 7.20 -8.92 -5.10
CA GLU A 90 6.87 -10.33 -5.36
C GLU A 90 7.44 -10.80 -6.72
N GLY A 91 8.29 -9.98 -7.35
CA GLY A 91 8.95 -10.31 -8.60
C GLY A 91 7.94 -10.55 -9.73
N ASN A 92 8.04 -11.71 -10.39
CA ASN A 92 7.14 -12.10 -11.48
C ASN A 92 5.95 -12.93 -10.99
N ALA A 93 5.75 -13.09 -9.68
CA ALA A 93 4.58 -13.77 -9.16
C ALA A 93 3.30 -13.02 -9.60
N PRO A 94 2.23 -13.76 -9.94
CA PRO A 94 0.95 -13.14 -10.21
C PRO A 94 0.45 -12.42 -8.95
N PRO A 95 -0.18 -11.24 -9.06
CA PRO A 95 -0.70 -10.52 -7.91
C PRO A 95 -1.78 -11.34 -7.20
N GLY A 96 -1.52 -11.72 -5.95
CA GLY A 96 -2.51 -12.39 -5.10
C GLY A 96 -3.60 -11.43 -4.64
N GLY A 97 -4.87 -11.75 -4.88
CA GLY A 97 -6.01 -11.02 -4.32
C GLY A 97 -6.52 -9.82 -5.12
N ALA A 98 -5.97 -9.52 -6.31
CA ALA A 98 -6.68 -8.68 -7.26
C ALA A 98 -7.91 -9.45 -7.78
N PRO A 99 -9.10 -8.82 -7.93
CA PRO A 99 -10.18 -9.46 -8.68
C PRO A 99 -9.59 -9.89 -10.01
N THR A 100 -9.61 -11.20 -10.25
CA THR A 100 -9.12 -11.78 -11.49
C THR A 100 -10.07 -11.27 -12.54
N ASP A 101 -9.69 -10.20 -13.22
CA ASP A 101 -10.40 -9.72 -14.39
C ASP A 101 -10.34 -10.90 -15.38
N PRO A 102 -11.45 -11.62 -15.63
CA PRO A 102 -11.40 -12.86 -16.39
C PRO A 102 -11.01 -12.60 -17.85
N ASP A 103 -11.04 -11.33 -18.29
CA ASP A 103 -10.60 -10.84 -19.60
C ASP A 103 -9.21 -10.15 -19.58
N GLY A 104 -8.54 -10.10 -18.42
CA GLY A 104 -7.28 -9.39 -18.24
C GLY A 104 -6.06 -10.25 -18.54
N ASP A 105 -5.21 -9.81 -19.48
CA ASP A 105 -3.93 -10.47 -19.79
C ASP A 105 -3.09 -10.63 -18.51
N PRO A 106 -2.79 -11.86 -18.04
CA PRO A 106 -2.00 -12.09 -16.84
C PRO A 106 -0.58 -11.52 -16.95
N ALA A 107 -0.07 -11.28 -18.16
CA ALA A 107 1.19 -10.57 -18.38
C ALA A 107 1.10 -9.07 -18.01
N ALA A 108 -0.08 -8.46 -18.11
CA ALA A 108 -0.30 -7.06 -17.70
C ALA A 108 -0.24 -6.90 -16.17
N GLY A 109 -0.69 -7.90 -15.40
CA GLY A 109 -0.60 -7.91 -13.93
C GLY A 109 0.86 -7.93 -13.42
N ARG A 110 1.74 -8.63 -14.13
CA ARG A 110 3.19 -8.70 -13.81
C ARG A 110 3.95 -7.41 -14.09
N ARG A 111 3.30 -6.37 -14.60
CA ARG A 111 3.90 -5.04 -14.83
C ARG A 111 3.37 -3.94 -13.89
N ARG A 112 2.65 -4.32 -12.83
CA ARG A 112 1.94 -3.38 -11.94
C ARG A 112 2.52 -3.37 -10.53
N ALA A 113 2.19 -2.33 -9.78
CA ALA A 113 2.33 -2.29 -8.33
C ALA A 113 0.93 -2.16 -7.72
N PHE A 114 0.68 -2.88 -6.65
CA PHE A 114 -0.58 -2.89 -5.91
C PHE A 114 -0.36 -2.29 -4.53
N VAL A 115 -1.37 -1.60 -4.01
CA VAL A 115 -1.34 -1.08 -2.64
C VAL A 115 -2.36 -1.86 -1.83
N VAL A 116 -1.88 -2.57 -0.82
CA VAL A 116 -2.70 -3.31 0.14
C VAL A 116 -2.82 -2.47 1.40
N VAL A 117 -4.05 -2.26 1.86
CA VAL A 117 -4.34 -1.53 3.08
C VAL A 117 -4.95 -2.49 4.08
N GLU A 118 -4.25 -2.74 5.17
CA GLU A 118 -4.69 -3.59 6.27
C GLU A 118 -5.31 -2.70 7.35
N LEU A 119 -6.63 -2.79 7.48
CA LEU A 119 -7.37 -2.12 8.56
C LEU A 119 -7.28 -2.97 9.83
N PRO A 120 -7.11 -2.35 11.01
CA PRO A 120 -7.23 -3.09 12.26
C PRO A 120 -8.63 -3.68 12.34
N ARG A 121 -8.73 -4.96 12.74
CA ARG A 121 -10.04 -5.53 13.05
C ARG A 121 -10.55 -4.83 14.32
N PRO A 122 -11.78 -4.30 14.34
CA PRO A 122 -12.38 -3.90 15.60
C PRO A 122 -12.39 -5.14 16.49
N GLY A 123 -11.81 -5.04 17.68
CA GLY A 123 -11.80 -6.15 18.63
C GLY A 123 -13.23 -6.61 18.86
N GLY A 124 -13.60 -7.74 18.28
CA GLY A 124 -14.63 -8.58 18.87
C GLY A 124 -14.06 -8.95 20.23
N GLY A 125 -14.74 -8.52 21.30
CA GLY A 125 -14.43 -9.06 22.61
C GLY A 125 -14.63 -10.56 22.53
N ASP A 126 -13.54 -11.32 22.58
CA ASP A 126 -13.58 -12.71 22.97
C ASP A 126 -13.95 -12.72 24.47
N ALA A 127 -15.25 -12.61 24.72
CA ALA A 127 -15.83 -13.13 25.94
C ALA A 127 -15.93 -14.64 25.75
N GLN A 128 -14.92 -15.36 26.26
CA GLN A 128 -15.05 -16.64 26.94
C GLN A 128 -13.74 -17.07 27.60
#